data_AF-A0A958YLY9-F1
#
_entry.id   AF-A0A958YLY9-F1
#
_cell.length_a   1.000
_cell.length_b   1.000
_cell.length_c   1.000
_cell.angle_alpha   90.00
_cell.angle_beta   90.00
_cell.angle_gamma   90.00
#
_symmetry.space_group_name_H-M   'P 1'
#
loop_
_entity.id
_entity.type
_entity.pdbx_description
1 polymer ?
#
loop_
_entity_poly.entity_id
_entity_poly.type
_entity_poly.pdbx_seq_one_letter_code
_entity_poly.pdbx_strand_id
1 'polypeptide(L)'
;MEHNSTFPIKQSELDMLRDEATSYLKSVQWEQGQRAKHKDKDAKDESILLYLSRANNGTNTSEITSVSKTILELKKRLLPESIAIPVLLNQTLFAVQEGITLGIWIKDSYYDASGLSSLNERKSTLDNSGKREYESKMHTSTAFMLFSTAYNILHNLKNVASDDLSVMKQKFAGIPEVSFMSPLKGIACMLFYYDKYLSHPDIIKSDKDVADFTVVYFEAL
;
A
#
# COMPACT_ATOMS: atom_id res chain seq x y z
N MET A 1 16.54 20.31 30.77
CA MET A 1 15.76 19.16 30.32
C MET A 1 16.21 18.87 28.90
N GLU A 2 17.01 17.82 28.71
CA GLU A 2 17.33 17.37 27.35
C GLU A 2 16.03 16.93 26.69
N HIS A 3 15.59 17.73 25.73
CA HIS A 3 14.54 17.32 24.81
C HIS A 3 15.14 16.19 23.97
N ASN A 4 14.88 14.93 24.35
CA ASN A 4 15.02 13.80 23.45
C ASN A 4 14.05 14.06 22.28
N SER A 5 14.58 14.64 21.19
CA SER A 5 13.87 14.93 19.94
C SER A 5 13.57 13.67 19.13
N THR A 6 13.95 12.50 19.65
CA THR A 6 13.65 11.19 19.09
C THR A 6 12.34 10.70 19.67
N PHE A 7 11.38 10.34 18.82
CA PHE A 7 10.20 9.59 19.23
C PHE A 7 10.60 8.14 19.51
N PRO A 8 10.68 7.70 20.79
CA PRO A 8 11.14 6.35 21.09
C PRO A 8 10.01 5.35 20.85
N ILE A 9 10.20 4.43 19.90
CA ILE A 9 9.30 3.27 19.71
C ILE A 9 9.87 2.13 20.54
N LYS A 10 9.06 1.52 21.41
CA LYS A 10 9.51 0.32 22.13
C LYS A 10 9.56 -0.86 21.17
N GLN A 11 10.54 -1.75 21.36
CA GLN A 11 10.67 -2.94 20.52
C GLN A 11 9.41 -3.82 20.54
N SER A 12 8.74 -3.93 21.68
CA SER A 12 7.46 -4.66 21.80
C SER A 12 6.32 -4.03 20.99
N GLU A 13 6.26 -2.69 20.95
CA GLU A 13 5.26 -1.97 20.15
C GLU A 13 5.55 -2.14 18.67
N LEU A 14 6.82 -2.10 18.29
CA LEU A 14 7.28 -2.31 16.93
C LEU A 14 6.96 -3.72 16.42
N ASP A 15 7.15 -4.76 17.25
CA ASP A 15 6.82 -6.14 16.88
C ASP A 15 5.30 -6.33 16.66
N MET A 16 4.46 -5.72 17.50
CA MET A 16 3.00 -5.73 17.29
C MET A 16 2.60 -5.03 15.98
N LEU A 17 3.20 -3.90 15.67
CA LEU A 17 2.94 -3.17 14.41
C LEU A 17 3.41 -3.95 13.18
N ARG A 18 4.53 -4.68 13.29
CA ARG A 18 5.00 -5.58 12.23
C ARG A 18 4.06 -6.75 11.99
N ASP A 19 3.47 -7.30 13.04
CA ASP A 19 2.46 -8.35 12.93
C ASP A 19 1.19 -7.83 12.23
N GLU A 20 0.76 -6.62 12.55
CA GLU A 20 -0.34 -5.95 11.86
C GLU A 20 -0.03 -5.71 10.38
N ALA A 21 1.14 -5.16 10.07
CA ALA A 21 1.61 -4.97 8.69
C ALA A 21 1.66 -6.29 7.91
N THR A 22 2.13 -7.36 8.55
CA THR A 22 2.15 -8.71 7.97
C THR A 22 0.74 -9.23 7.70
N SER A 23 -0.21 -8.93 8.57
CA SER A 23 -1.62 -9.28 8.37
C SER A 23 -2.19 -8.62 7.11
N TYR A 24 -1.92 -7.32 6.91
CA TYR A 24 -2.32 -6.62 5.68
C TYR A 24 -1.65 -7.21 4.42
N LEU A 25 -0.38 -7.60 4.50
CA LEU A 25 0.32 -8.26 3.37
C LEU A 25 -0.20 -9.68 3.07
N LYS A 26 -0.77 -10.36 4.06
CA LYS A 26 -1.36 -11.70 3.89
C LYS A 26 -2.72 -11.64 3.23
N SER A 27 -3.57 -10.69 3.60
CA SER A 27 -4.90 -10.57 3.00
C SER A 27 -5.43 -9.16 3.12
N VAL A 28 -5.90 -8.64 1.99
CA VAL A 28 -6.59 -7.38 1.87
C VAL A 28 -7.86 -7.62 1.08
N GLN A 29 -8.95 -6.99 1.51
CA GLN A 29 -10.21 -7.00 0.79
C GLN A 29 -10.46 -5.58 0.27
N TRP A 30 -10.60 -5.44 -1.04
CA TRP A 30 -10.88 -4.16 -1.68
C TRP A 30 -12.04 -4.26 -2.65
N GLU A 31 -12.85 -3.21 -2.70
CA GLU A 31 -13.93 -3.05 -3.67
C GLU A 31 -13.67 -1.78 -4.47
N GLN A 32 -13.52 -1.94 -5.79
CA GLN A 32 -13.20 -0.83 -6.69
C GLN A 32 -14.34 0.19 -6.73
N GLY A 33 -13.98 1.48 -6.67
CA GLY A 33 -14.93 2.57 -6.77
C GLY A 33 -15.61 2.62 -8.15
N GLN A 34 -16.88 3.03 -8.18
CA GLN A 34 -17.65 3.16 -9.43
C GLN A 34 -16.97 4.08 -10.46
N ARG A 35 -16.25 5.12 -10.02
CA ARG A 35 -15.47 6.01 -10.92
C ARG A 35 -14.30 5.29 -11.59
N ALA A 36 -13.60 4.42 -10.87
CA ALA A 36 -12.54 3.58 -11.44
C ALA A 36 -13.13 2.58 -12.45
N LYS A 37 -14.28 1.97 -12.11
CA LYS A 37 -15.05 1.10 -13.04
C LYS A 37 -15.56 1.83 -14.28
N HIS A 38 -15.86 3.13 -14.21
CA HIS A 38 -16.34 3.90 -15.36
C HIS A 38 -15.22 4.39 -16.28
N LYS A 39 -14.02 4.71 -15.75
CA LYS A 39 -12.83 4.94 -16.58
C LYS A 39 -12.47 3.73 -17.45
N ASP A 40 -12.80 2.53 -16.97
CA ASP A 40 -12.65 1.25 -17.68
C ASP A 40 -13.45 1.17 -18.99
N LYS A 41 -14.54 1.96 -19.13
CA LYS A 41 -15.38 1.96 -20.34
C LYS A 41 -14.91 2.90 -21.45
N ASP A 42 -14.19 3.96 -21.10
CA ASP A 42 -13.81 5.02 -22.05
C ASP A 42 -12.32 4.98 -22.46
N ALA A 43 -11.47 4.22 -21.76
CA ALA A 43 -10.03 4.24 -21.97
C ALA A 43 -9.55 3.12 -22.90
N LYS A 44 -8.94 3.52 -24.02
CA LYS A 44 -7.97 2.72 -24.80
C LYS A 44 -6.63 2.54 -24.04
N ASP A 45 -6.66 2.48 -22.70
CA ASP A 45 -5.47 2.29 -21.87
C ASP A 45 -5.32 0.80 -21.58
N GLU A 46 -4.46 0.14 -22.37
CA GLU A 46 -4.46 -1.31 -22.57
C GLU A 46 -4.00 -2.19 -21.39
N SER A 47 -3.38 -1.68 -20.32
CA SER A 47 -2.55 -2.56 -19.49
C SER A 47 -3.21 -3.11 -18.20
N ILE A 48 -3.66 -2.27 -17.27
CA ILE A 48 -4.04 -2.75 -15.93
C ILE A 48 -5.55 -2.85 -15.70
N LEU A 49 -6.34 -1.89 -16.20
CA LEU A 49 -7.79 -1.87 -16.00
C LEU A 49 -8.47 -2.96 -16.85
N LEU A 50 -7.99 -3.18 -18.08
CA LEU A 50 -8.40 -4.33 -18.90
C LEU A 50 -8.05 -5.67 -18.24
N TYR A 51 -6.89 -5.76 -17.58
CA TYR A 51 -6.51 -6.96 -16.83
C TYR A 51 -7.42 -7.18 -15.62
N LEU A 52 -7.78 -6.10 -14.90
CA LEU A 52 -8.74 -6.13 -13.80
C LEU A 52 -10.14 -6.53 -14.27
N SER A 53 -10.61 -6.03 -15.42
CA SER A 53 -11.93 -6.37 -15.96
C SER A 53 -12.00 -7.80 -16.50
N ARG A 54 -10.92 -8.30 -17.15
CA ARG A 54 -10.80 -9.72 -17.54
C ARG A 54 -10.71 -10.65 -16.34
N ALA A 55 -10.00 -10.26 -15.28
CA ALA A 55 -9.92 -11.04 -14.05
C ALA A 55 -11.26 -11.07 -13.29
N ASN A 56 -12.07 -9.99 -13.36
CA ASN A 56 -13.30 -9.85 -12.57
C ASN A 56 -14.56 -10.48 -13.16
N ASN A 57 -14.58 -10.94 -14.42
CA ASN A 57 -15.66 -11.72 -15.05
C ASN A 57 -17.11 -11.38 -14.57
N GLY A 58 -17.44 -10.10 -14.43
CA GLY A 58 -18.79 -9.61 -14.08
C GLY A 58 -19.25 -9.78 -12.62
N THR A 59 -18.39 -10.17 -11.67
CA THR A 59 -18.83 -10.40 -10.27
C THR A 59 -18.53 -9.17 -9.40
N ASN A 60 -19.56 -8.53 -8.83
CA ASN A 60 -19.45 -7.38 -7.90
C ASN A 60 -18.99 -7.81 -6.48
N THR A 61 -18.13 -8.80 -6.37
CA THR A 61 -17.64 -9.29 -5.09
C THR A 61 -16.34 -8.59 -4.73
N SER A 62 -16.27 -8.10 -3.50
CA SER A 62 -15.02 -7.64 -2.89
C SER A 62 -13.91 -8.67 -3.10
N GLU A 63 -12.88 -8.31 -3.87
CA GLU A 63 -11.77 -9.21 -4.16
C GLU A 63 -10.84 -9.28 -2.95
N ILE A 64 -10.51 -10.49 -2.52
CA ILE A 64 -9.49 -10.72 -1.51
C ILE A 64 -8.16 -10.91 -2.24
N THR A 65 -7.29 -9.90 -2.19
CA THR A 65 -5.93 -9.94 -2.74
C THR A 65 -4.92 -10.26 -1.64
N SER A 66 -3.82 -10.91 -2.02
CA SER A 66 -2.79 -11.35 -1.09
C SER A 66 -1.41 -11.14 -1.72
N VAL A 67 -0.74 -10.08 -1.30
CA VAL A 67 0.62 -9.72 -1.75
C VAL A 67 1.61 -10.84 -1.43
N SER A 68 1.42 -11.52 -0.29
CA SER A 68 2.27 -12.67 0.07
C SER A 68 2.12 -13.85 -0.90
N LYS A 69 0.91 -14.09 -1.44
CA LYS A 69 0.68 -15.16 -2.43
C LYS A 69 1.26 -14.78 -3.79
N THR A 70 1.07 -13.55 -4.25
CA THR A 70 1.61 -13.10 -5.54
C THR A 70 3.13 -13.10 -5.53
N ILE A 71 3.78 -12.73 -4.42
CA ILE A 71 5.25 -12.85 -4.29
C ILE A 71 5.70 -14.31 -4.35
N LEU A 72 4.94 -15.25 -3.76
CA LEU A 72 5.25 -16.68 -3.86
C LEU A 72 5.06 -17.21 -5.28
N GLU A 73 4.04 -16.73 -6.00
CA GLU A 73 3.82 -17.06 -7.41
C GLU A 73 4.90 -16.45 -8.31
N LEU A 74 5.33 -15.22 -8.05
CA LEU A 74 6.46 -14.57 -8.71
C LEU A 74 7.75 -15.35 -8.49
N LYS A 75 8.02 -15.83 -7.27
CA LYS A 75 9.15 -16.72 -7.00
C LYS A 75 9.10 -17.96 -7.92
N LYS A 76 7.95 -18.65 -7.96
CA LYS A 76 7.78 -19.86 -8.79
C LYS A 76 7.95 -19.56 -10.28
N ARG A 77 7.46 -18.42 -10.76
CA ARG A 77 7.49 -18.00 -12.17
C ARG A 77 8.88 -17.56 -12.62
N LEU A 78 9.54 -16.73 -11.82
CA LEU A 78 10.81 -16.11 -12.18
C LEU A 78 11.99 -17.06 -11.97
N LEU A 79 11.96 -17.88 -10.92
CA LEU A 79 13.07 -18.72 -10.51
C LEU A 79 12.57 -20.10 -10.01
N PRO A 80 12.14 -20.99 -10.92
CA PRO A 80 11.59 -22.30 -10.56
C PRO A 80 12.60 -23.20 -9.81
N GLU A 81 13.90 -23.01 -10.07
CA GLU A 81 14.99 -23.81 -9.46
C GLU A 81 15.43 -23.28 -8.07
N SER A 82 14.91 -22.14 -7.60
CA SER A 82 15.36 -21.55 -6.33
C SER A 82 14.58 -22.08 -5.12
N ILE A 83 15.32 -22.70 -4.18
CA ILE A 83 14.76 -23.20 -2.91
C ILE A 83 14.35 -22.04 -2.00
N ALA A 84 15.14 -20.96 -1.93
CA ALA A 84 14.88 -19.78 -1.09
C ALA A 84 14.22 -18.62 -1.86
N ILE A 85 13.63 -17.67 -1.15
CA ILE A 85 13.19 -16.39 -1.73
C ILE A 85 14.45 -15.61 -2.16
N PRO A 86 14.53 -15.12 -3.42
CA PRO A 86 15.65 -14.31 -3.89
C PRO A 86 15.89 -13.08 -3.01
N VAL A 87 17.15 -12.65 -2.88
CA VAL A 87 17.56 -11.58 -1.97
C VAL A 87 16.80 -10.29 -2.25
N LEU A 88 16.72 -9.87 -3.52
CA LEU A 88 16.02 -8.64 -3.93
C LEU A 88 14.53 -8.71 -3.62
N LEU A 89 13.89 -9.84 -3.93
CA LEU A 89 12.48 -10.05 -3.64
C LEU A 89 12.19 -9.99 -2.14
N ASN A 90 13.07 -10.57 -1.31
CA ASN A 90 12.93 -10.51 0.14
C ASN A 90 13.17 -9.08 0.67
N GLN A 91 14.16 -8.37 0.15
CA GLN A 91 14.44 -6.97 0.52
C GLN A 91 13.27 -6.05 0.17
N THR A 92 12.66 -6.22 -1.00
CA THR A 92 11.47 -5.44 -1.40
C THR A 92 10.27 -5.71 -0.51
N LEU A 93 9.99 -6.98 -0.21
CA LEU A 93 8.90 -7.34 0.71
C LEU A 93 9.14 -6.77 2.11
N PHE A 94 10.37 -6.89 2.61
CA PHE A 94 10.74 -6.35 3.92
C PHE A 94 10.62 -4.81 3.93
N ALA A 95 11.05 -4.12 2.87
CA ALA A 95 10.89 -2.67 2.77
C ALA A 95 9.42 -2.24 2.79
N VAL A 96 8.53 -2.96 2.10
CA VAL A 96 7.09 -2.70 2.13
C VAL A 96 6.50 -2.94 3.53
N GLN A 97 6.90 -4.02 4.20
CA GLN A 97 6.47 -4.32 5.57
C GLN A 97 6.90 -3.22 6.55
N GLU A 98 8.17 -2.81 6.53
CA GLU A 98 8.69 -1.74 7.39
C GLU A 98 8.05 -0.38 7.05
N GLY A 99 7.75 -0.15 5.77
CA GLY A 99 6.98 1.00 5.30
C GLY A 99 5.61 1.10 5.98
N ILE A 100 4.83 0.02 5.90
CA ILE A 100 3.48 -0.04 6.51
C ILE A 100 3.58 0.09 8.03
N THR A 101 4.55 -0.57 8.65
CA THR A 101 4.81 -0.48 10.10
C THR A 101 5.00 0.96 10.54
N LEU A 102 5.87 1.71 9.84
CA LEU A 102 6.09 3.13 10.12
C LEU A 102 4.84 3.97 9.85
N GLY A 103 4.11 3.68 8.76
CA GLY A 103 2.85 4.33 8.43
C GLY A 103 1.82 4.21 9.56
N ILE A 104 1.61 3.00 10.10
CA ILE A 104 0.68 2.74 11.21
C ILE A 104 1.13 3.52 12.45
N TRP A 105 2.43 3.51 12.75
CA TRP A 105 2.95 4.26 13.90
C TRP A 105 2.72 5.78 13.80
N ILE A 106 2.95 6.36 12.62
CA ILE A 106 2.71 7.80 12.38
C ILE A 106 1.23 8.13 12.43
N LYS A 107 0.38 7.23 11.89
CA LYS A 107 -1.07 7.33 12.02
C LYS A 107 -1.47 7.38 13.49
N ASP A 108 -1.04 6.42 14.31
CA ASP A 108 -1.35 6.38 15.74
C ASP A 108 -0.85 7.63 16.48
N SER A 109 0.36 8.08 16.16
CA SER A 109 0.92 9.33 16.70
C SER A 109 0.05 10.54 16.34
N TYR A 110 -0.46 10.62 15.12
CA TYR A 110 -1.40 11.66 14.71
C TYR A 110 -2.75 11.53 15.42
N TYR A 111 -3.25 10.31 15.62
CA TYR A 111 -4.52 10.07 16.33
C TYR A 111 -4.48 10.66 17.75
N ASP A 112 -3.38 10.42 18.46
CA ASP A 112 -3.18 10.90 19.82
C ASP A 112 -2.97 12.43 19.85
N ALA A 113 -2.11 12.95 18.98
CA ALA A 113 -1.79 14.39 18.96
C ALA A 113 -2.97 15.27 18.50
N SER A 114 -3.81 14.77 17.59
CA SER A 114 -4.94 15.53 17.02
C SER A 114 -6.20 15.49 17.88
N GLY A 115 -6.21 14.74 18.99
CA GLY A 115 -7.40 14.52 19.81
C GLY A 115 -8.48 13.67 19.11
N LEU A 116 -8.11 12.97 18.03
CA LEU A 116 -9.02 12.12 17.26
C LEU A 116 -9.50 10.93 18.08
N SER A 117 -8.68 10.44 18.99
CA SER A 117 -9.03 9.40 19.96
C SER A 117 -10.26 9.81 20.80
N SER A 118 -10.27 11.03 21.32
CA SER A 118 -11.41 11.56 22.09
C SER A 118 -12.67 11.80 21.24
N LEU A 119 -12.51 12.22 19.98
CA LEU A 119 -13.62 12.34 19.03
C LEU A 119 -14.20 10.97 18.67
N ASN A 120 -13.34 9.95 18.54
CA ASN A 120 -13.75 8.58 18.23
C ASN A 120 -14.56 7.96 19.38
N GLU A 121 -14.20 8.23 20.64
CA GLU A 121 -14.96 7.79 21.82
C GLU A 121 -16.35 8.42 21.88
N ARG A 122 -16.47 9.70 21.51
CA ARG A 122 -17.74 10.45 21.54
C ARG A 122 -18.54 10.38 20.25
N LYS A 123 -18.15 9.52 19.31
CA LYS A 123 -18.69 9.50 17.94
C LYS A 123 -20.23 9.45 17.86
N SER A 124 -20.88 8.76 18.79
CA SER A 124 -22.35 8.64 18.85
C SER A 124 -23.06 9.91 19.34
N THR A 125 -22.37 10.77 20.09
CA THR A 125 -22.91 12.00 20.68
C THR A 125 -22.45 13.27 19.97
N LEU A 126 -21.62 13.15 18.92
CA LEU A 126 -21.15 14.29 18.12
C LEU A 126 -22.30 14.97 17.37
N ASP A 127 -22.27 16.30 17.40
CA ASP A 127 -23.08 17.16 16.55
C ASP A 127 -22.59 17.11 15.09
N ASN A 128 -23.30 17.78 14.18
CA ASN A 128 -22.94 17.78 12.76
C ASN A 128 -21.56 18.41 12.51
N SER A 129 -21.14 19.39 13.32
CA SER A 129 -19.81 19.99 13.24
C SER A 129 -18.73 19.00 13.66
N GLY A 130 -18.91 18.33 14.81
CA GLY A 130 -17.97 17.33 15.32
C GLY A 130 -17.83 16.10 14.41
N LYS A 131 -18.91 15.67 13.75
CA LYS A 131 -18.83 14.60 12.74
C LYS A 131 -17.96 14.98 11.54
N ARG A 132 -18.08 16.22 11.05
CA ARG A 132 -17.25 16.73 9.96
C ARG A 132 -15.78 16.85 10.37
N GLU A 133 -15.51 17.31 11.60
CA GLU A 133 -14.14 17.37 12.14
C GLU A 133 -13.52 15.97 12.23
N TYR A 134 -14.28 15.00 12.73
CA TYR A 134 -13.86 13.60 12.81
C TYR A 134 -13.51 13.04 11.41
N GLU A 135 -14.37 13.24 10.41
CA GLU A 135 -14.11 12.80 9.04
C GLU A 135 -12.86 13.46 8.44
N SER A 136 -12.71 14.77 8.62
CA SER A 136 -11.53 15.51 8.14
C SER A 136 -10.23 15.00 8.77
N LYS A 137 -10.24 14.75 10.08
CA LYS A 137 -9.09 14.19 10.80
C LYS A 137 -8.80 12.74 10.39
N MET A 138 -9.84 11.94 10.10
CA MET A 138 -9.66 10.59 9.54
C MET A 138 -8.98 10.61 8.17
N HIS A 139 -9.41 11.50 7.28
CA HIS A 139 -8.80 11.64 5.97
C HIS A 139 -7.33 12.07 6.08
N THR A 140 -7.06 13.02 6.98
CA THR A 140 -5.69 13.51 7.23
C THR A 140 -4.80 12.41 7.81
N SER A 141 -5.31 11.64 8.78
CA SER A 141 -4.59 10.50 9.35
C SER A 141 -4.25 9.44 8.29
N THR A 142 -5.21 9.13 7.41
CA THR A 142 -5.00 8.20 6.30
C THR A 142 -3.95 8.71 5.32
N ALA A 143 -3.96 10.01 5.01
CA ALA A 143 -2.96 10.62 4.13
C ALA A 143 -1.56 10.56 4.75
N PHE A 144 -1.41 10.89 6.04
CA PHE A 144 -0.12 10.78 6.73
C PHE A 144 0.42 9.35 6.74
N MET A 145 -0.46 8.37 6.96
CA MET A 145 -0.09 6.96 6.94
C MET A 145 0.46 6.54 5.57
N LEU A 146 -0.28 6.85 4.49
CA LEU A 146 0.10 6.46 3.12
C LEU A 146 1.39 7.17 2.68
N PHE A 147 1.48 8.48 2.94
CA PHE A 147 2.66 9.27 2.60
C PHE A 147 3.91 8.76 3.31
N SER A 148 3.81 8.47 4.61
CA SER A 148 4.96 7.98 5.37
C SER A 148 5.37 6.57 4.98
N THR A 149 4.39 5.73 4.64
CA THR A 149 4.62 4.39 4.08
C THR A 149 5.42 4.49 2.79
N ALA A 150 4.93 5.28 1.82
CA ALA A 150 5.60 5.50 0.55
C ALA A 150 7.03 6.04 0.72
N TYR A 151 7.19 7.08 1.54
CA TYR A 151 8.48 7.72 1.76
C TYR A 151 9.52 6.77 2.37
N ASN A 152 9.13 5.94 3.35
CA ASN A 152 10.02 4.96 3.96
C ASN A 152 10.43 3.85 2.97
N ILE A 153 9.49 3.37 2.16
CA ILE A 153 9.76 2.36 1.13
C ILE A 153 10.75 2.92 0.10
N LEU A 154 10.51 4.13 -0.38
CA LEU A 154 11.42 4.81 -1.32
C LEU A 154 12.81 4.98 -0.73
N HIS A 155 12.91 5.38 0.54
CA HIS A 155 14.18 5.53 1.23
C HIS A 155 14.97 4.20 1.29
N ASN A 156 14.29 3.11 1.67
CA ASN A 156 14.92 1.80 1.85
C ASN A 156 15.31 1.15 0.51
N LEU A 157 14.53 1.38 -0.55
CA LEU A 157 14.77 0.79 -1.87
C LEU A 157 15.66 1.62 -2.78
N LYS A 158 15.96 2.88 -2.43
CA LYS A 158 16.80 3.78 -3.23
C LYS A 158 18.15 3.17 -3.62
N ASN A 159 18.77 2.41 -2.72
CA ASN A 159 20.09 1.80 -2.97
C ASN A 159 20.02 0.47 -3.72
N VAL A 160 18.81 -0.07 -3.92
CA VAL A 160 18.57 -1.39 -4.52
C VAL A 160 18.00 -1.24 -5.94
N ALA A 161 17.21 -0.21 -6.15
CA ALA A 161 16.61 0.10 -7.45
C ALA A 161 17.66 0.54 -8.49
N SER A 162 17.32 0.36 -9.75
CA SER A 162 18.07 0.86 -10.90
C SER A 162 18.12 2.39 -10.93
N ASP A 163 19.23 2.94 -11.40
CA ASP A 163 19.38 4.38 -11.62
C ASP A 163 18.45 4.88 -12.75
N ASP A 164 18.15 4.04 -13.74
CA ASP A 164 17.20 4.35 -14.81
C ASP A 164 15.90 3.56 -14.66
N LEU A 165 14.84 4.27 -14.27
CA LEU A 165 13.48 3.73 -14.10
C LEU A 165 12.58 4.04 -15.30
N SER A 166 13.10 4.62 -16.39
CA SER A 166 12.29 5.09 -17.52
C SER A 166 11.45 4.00 -18.15
N VAL A 167 12.00 2.79 -18.29
CA VAL A 167 11.28 1.63 -18.83
C VAL A 167 10.11 1.23 -17.94
N MET A 168 10.28 1.26 -16.62
CA MET A 168 9.19 0.94 -15.68
C MET A 168 8.14 2.04 -15.65
N LYS A 169 8.56 3.31 -15.69
CA LYS A 169 7.65 4.45 -15.77
C LYS A 169 6.79 4.42 -17.04
N GLN A 170 7.31 3.96 -18.17
CA GLN A 170 6.52 3.78 -19.40
C GLN A 170 5.48 2.66 -19.32
N LYS A 171 5.79 1.56 -18.60
CA LYS A 171 4.86 0.45 -18.40
C LYS A 171 3.79 0.75 -17.34
N PHE A 172 4.06 1.71 -16.47
CA PHE A 172 3.18 2.10 -15.37
C PHE A 172 2.10 3.07 -15.86
N ALA A 173 0.83 2.66 -15.76
CA ALA A 173 -0.31 3.46 -16.20
C ALA A 173 -0.87 4.41 -15.11
N GLY A 174 -0.15 4.55 -13.98
CA GLY A 174 -0.60 5.34 -12.83
C GLY A 174 -1.43 4.52 -11.83
N ILE A 175 -1.72 5.14 -10.68
CA ILE A 175 -2.58 4.55 -9.65
C ILE A 175 -4.05 4.89 -9.98
N PRO A 176 -4.92 3.90 -10.23
CA PRO A 176 -6.29 4.17 -10.67
C PRO A 176 -7.14 4.92 -9.65
N GLU A 177 -6.99 4.60 -8.36
CA GLU A 177 -7.67 5.26 -7.25
C GLU A 177 -6.85 5.18 -5.97
N VAL A 178 -7.04 6.17 -5.10
CA VAL A 178 -6.51 6.19 -3.73
C VAL A 178 -7.66 6.57 -2.81
N SER A 179 -7.85 5.80 -1.74
CA SER A 179 -8.93 6.04 -0.77
C SER A 179 -8.39 6.63 0.53
N PHE A 180 -8.89 7.82 0.88
CA PHE A 180 -8.60 8.47 2.16
C PHE A 180 -9.70 8.26 3.21
N MET A 181 -10.73 7.45 2.91
CA MET A 181 -11.93 7.33 3.76
C MET A 181 -11.62 6.83 5.17
N SER A 182 -10.72 5.87 5.30
CA SER A 182 -10.20 5.40 6.56
C SER A 182 -8.82 4.78 6.33
N PRO A 183 -7.99 4.66 7.38
CA PRO A 183 -6.67 4.05 7.26
C PRO A 183 -6.73 2.63 6.66
N LEU A 184 -7.63 1.79 7.14
CA LEU A 184 -7.82 0.43 6.61
C LEU A 184 -8.18 0.45 5.12
N LYS A 185 -9.07 1.34 4.69
CA LYS A 185 -9.43 1.47 3.27
C LYS A 185 -8.27 2.02 2.44
N GLY A 186 -7.45 2.91 2.99
CA GLY A 186 -6.26 3.43 2.32
C GLY A 186 -5.21 2.35 2.05
N ILE A 187 -4.83 1.60 3.08
CA ILE A 187 -3.90 0.45 2.93
C ILE A 187 -4.49 -0.58 1.98
N ALA A 188 -5.80 -0.88 2.10
CA ALA A 188 -6.44 -1.87 1.25
C ALA A 188 -6.39 -1.47 -0.23
N CYS A 189 -6.74 -0.23 -0.54
CA CYS A 189 -6.67 0.33 -1.89
C CYS A 189 -5.24 0.29 -2.46
N MET A 190 -4.27 0.76 -1.67
CA MET A 190 -2.85 0.77 -2.03
C MET A 190 -2.34 -0.65 -2.32
N LEU A 191 -2.53 -1.59 -1.40
CA LEU A 191 -2.04 -2.96 -1.56
C LEU A 191 -2.74 -3.70 -2.70
N PHE A 192 -4.03 -3.43 -2.92
CA PHE A 192 -4.78 -4.03 -4.01
C PHE A 192 -4.19 -3.67 -5.38
N TYR A 193 -3.98 -2.38 -5.68
CA TYR A 193 -3.42 -1.99 -6.98
C TYR A 193 -1.97 -2.41 -7.11
N TYR A 194 -1.19 -2.31 -6.03
CA TYR A 194 0.19 -2.81 -6.00
C TYR A 194 0.26 -4.30 -6.37
N ASP A 195 -0.56 -5.14 -5.75
CA ASP A 195 -0.64 -6.59 -6.02
C ASP A 195 -1.00 -6.92 -7.48
N LYS A 196 -1.93 -6.15 -8.04
CA LYS A 196 -2.41 -6.35 -9.42
C LYS A 196 -1.34 -5.99 -10.44
N TYR A 197 -0.54 -4.96 -10.18
CA TYR A 197 0.61 -4.66 -11.01
C TYR A 197 1.74 -5.69 -10.85
N LEU A 198 2.02 -6.14 -9.63
CA LEU A 198 3.03 -7.19 -9.38
C LEU A 198 2.70 -8.50 -10.08
N SER A 199 1.42 -8.89 -10.11
CA SER A 199 0.97 -10.10 -10.78
C SER A 199 0.95 -9.99 -12.31
N HIS A 200 1.13 -8.80 -12.88
CA HIS A 200 1.07 -8.60 -14.33
C HIS A 200 2.33 -9.17 -15.03
N PRO A 201 2.18 -10.17 -15.92
CA PRO A 201 3.32 -10.90 -16.47
C PRO A 201 4.25 -10.05 -17.37
N ASP A 202 3.71 -9.04 -18.05
CA ASP A 202 4.50 -8.17 -18.94
C ASP A 202 5.27 -7.06 -18.22
N ILE A 203 4.89 -6.77 -16.98
CA ILE A 203 5.51 -5.72 -16.16
C ILE A 203 6.71 -6.30 -15.44
N ILE A 204 6.50 -7.40 -14.70
CA ILE A 204 7.54 -8.07 -13.92
C ILE A 204 8.10 -9.26 -14.69
N LYS A 205 9.37 -9.16 -15.14
CA LYS A 205 10.10 -10.23 -15.84
C LYS A 205 11.33 -10.73 -15.08
N SER A 206 11.81 -9.96 -14.11
CA SER A 206 12.93 -10.31 -13.22
C SER A 206 12.61 -9.99 -11.75
N ASP A 207 13.44 -10.45 -10.83
CA ASP A 207 13.35 -10.08 -9.41
C ASP A 207 13.75 -8.61 -9.18
N LYS A 208 14.69 -8.09 -9.97
CA LYS A 208 15.04 -6.67 -9.99
C LYS A 208 13.88 -5.78 -10.46
N ASP A 209 13.08 -6.25 -11.41
CA ASP A 209 11.88 -5.53 -11.86
C ASP A 209 10.89 -5.30 -10.73
N VAL A 210 10.85 -6.19 -9.72
CA VAL A 210 9.99 -6.00 -8.54
C VAL A 210 10.45 -4.80 -7.74
N ALA A 211 11.76 -4.65 -7.50
CA ALA A 211 12.31 -3.51 -6.76
C ALA A 211 12.07 -2.20 -7.51
N ASP A 212 12.38 -2.18 -8.82
CA ASP A 212 12.21 -1.00 -9.66
C ASP A 212 10.74 -0.59 -9.78
N PHE A 213 9.83 -1.57 -9.96
CA PHE A 213 8.40 -1.32 -9.98
C PHE A 213 7.89 -0.80 -8.64
N THR A 214 8.36 -1.37 -7.52
CA THR A 214 7.98 -0.92 -6.17
C THR A 214 8.32 0.56 -6.00
N VAL A 215 9.52 0.98 -6.39
CA VAL A 215 9.91 2.40 -6.35
C VAL A 215 8.99 3.25 -7.22
N VAL A 216 8.72 2.87 -8.47
CA VAL A 216 7.83 3.64 -9.36
C VAL A 216 6.40 3.74 -8.81
N TYR A 217 5.88 2.66 -8.23
CA TYR A 217 4.54 2.63 -7.65
C TYR A 217 4.43 3.57 -6.45
N PHE A 218 5.38 3.51 -5.52
CA PHE A 218 5.37 4.33 -4.30
C PHE A 218 5.86 5.76 -4.53
N GLU A 219 6.55 6.06 -5.64
CA GLU A 219 6.85 7.44 -6.08
C GLU A 219 5.58 8.15 -6.56
N ALA A 220 4.61 7.40 -7.10
CA ALA A 220 3.34 7.92 -7.58
C ALA A 220 2.25 8.03 -6.52
N LEU A 221 2.42 7.38 -5.35
CA LEU A 221 1.48 7.37 -4.24
C LEU A 221 1.66 8.59 -3.32
#